data_AF-A0A2U3KDZ6-F1
#
_entry.id   AF-A0A2U3KDZ6-F1
#
_cell.length_a   1.000
_cell.length_b   1.000
_cell.length_c   1.000
_cell.angle_alpha   90.00
_cell.angle_beta   90.00
_cell.angle_gamma   90.00
#
_symmetry.space_group_name_H-M   'P 1'
#
loop_
_entity.id
_entity.type
_entity.pdbx_description
1 polymer ?
#
loop_
_entity_poly.entity_id
_entity_poly.type
_entity_poly.pdbx_seq_one_letter_code
_entity_poly.pdbx_strand_id
1 'polypeptide(L)'
;MRGRTLNDSFIILDEAQNSTPEQMKMVLTRQGLNSKMVVNGDITQIDLPNGRRSGLIDALDVLKGVEGISFVQFDDKDVVRHALVQRIVKAYERYNDTVGAGRQLTLKLTEPTPDSSNANGNGDGKPEAVASPAPDTAPQA
;
A
#
# COMPACT_ATOMS: atom_id res chain seq x y z
N MET A 1 -8.19 -17.03 3.37
CA MET A 1 -8.49 -18.38 2.82
C MET A 1 -8.09 -19.52 3.78
N ARG A 2 -8.25 -19.35 5.09
CA ARG A 2 -7.82 -20.38 6.05
C ARG A 2 -8.78 -21.58 6.01
N GLY A 3 -8.23 -22.80 6.06
CA GLY A 3 -8.98 -24.04 6.20
C GLY A 3 -9.75 -24.52 4.96
N ARG A 4 -9.50 -23.96 3.77
CA ARG A 4 -10.12 -24.39 2.51
C ARG A 4 -9.09 -25.07 1.61
N THR A 5 -9.52 -25.98 0.75
CA THR A 5 -8.69 -26.53 -0.34
C THR A 5 -9.45 -26.27 -1.62
N LEU A 6 -8.76 -25.74 -2.62
CA LEU A 6 -9.34 -25.35 -3.91
C LEU A 6 -9.05 -26.48 -4.91
N ASN A 7 -9.97 -27.44 -5.02
CA ASN A 7 -9.91 -28.52 -6.00
C ASN A 7 -10.63 -28.11 -7.30
N ASP A 8 -10.29 -28.76 -8.41
CA ASP A 8 -10.94 -28.58 -9.72
C ASP A 8 -11.09 -27.11 -10.14
N SER A 9 -10.06 -26.30 -9.85
CA SER A 9 -10.12 -24.84 -9.96
C SER A 9 -8.96 -24.25 -10.75
N PHE A 10 -9.23 -23.14 -11.46
CA PHE A 10 -8.20 -22.26 -11.98
C PHE A 10 -8.15 -20.99 -11.11
N ILE A 11 -7.04 -20.78 -10.42
CA ILE A 11 -6.90 -19.77 -9.38
C ILE A 11 -5.97 -18.66 -9.90
N ILE A 12 -6.40 -17.41 -9.79
CA ILE A 12 -5.57 -16.25 -10.12
C ILE A 12 -5.39 -15.43 -8.85
N LEU A 13 -4.14 -15.23 -8.44
CA LEU A 13 -3.77 -14.33 -7.37
C LEU A 13 -3.14 -13.08 -7.98
N ASP A 14 -3.92 -11.99 -7.97
CA ASP A 14 -3.53 -10.69 -8.49
C ASP A 14 -2.93 -9.79 -7.40
N GLU A 15 -2.12 -8.82 -7.84
CA GLU A 15 -1.41 -7.86 -6.98
C GLU A 15 -0.61 -8.52 -5.85
N ALA A 16 0.00 -9.67 -6.15
CA ALA A 16 0.64 -10.52 -5.15
C ALA A 16 1.84 -9.85 -4.45
N GLN A 17 2.39 -8.77 -5.01
CA GLN A 17 3.44 -7.97 -4.38
C GLN A 17 2.99 -7.35 -3.05
N ASN A 18 1.68 -7.13 -2.87
CA ASN A 18 1.08 -6.58 -1.66
C ASN A 18 0.76 -7.65 -0.61
N SER A 19 1.13 -8.91 -0.86
CA SER A 19 1.00 -9.99 0.11
C SER A 19 2.23 -10.07 1.02
N THR A 20 2.04 -10.49 2.27
CA THR A 20 3.15 -10.87 3.16
C THR A 20 3.58 -12.32 2.89
N PRO A 21 4.78 -12.75 3.31
CA PRO A 21 5.23 -14.13 3.15
C PRO A 21 4.28 -15.15 3.76
N GLU A 22 3.69 -14.81 4.92
CA GLU A 22 2.71 -15.68 5.58
C GLU A 22 1.41 -15.80 4.77
N GLN A 23 0.96 -14.70 4.16
CA GLN A 23 -0.23 -14.68 3.30
C GLN A 23 0.02 -15.43 1.99
N MET A 24 1.17 -15.23 1.35
CA MET A 24 1.57 -15.96 0.16
C MET A 24 1.59 -17.46 0.42
N LYS A 25 2.29 -17.90 1.48
CA LYS A 25 2.29 -19.31 1.91
C LYS A 25 0.87 -19.81 2.21
N MET A 26 0.04 -18.99 2.86
CA MET A 26 -1.35 -19.33 3.16
C MET A 26 -2.17 -19.58 1.90
N VAL A 27 -1.91 -18.89 0.78
CA VAL A 27 -2.64 -19.05 -0.48
C VAL A 27 -2.08 -20.22 -1.31
N LEU A 28 -0.77 -20.30 -1.50
CA LEU A 28 -0.13 -21.36 -2.29
C LEU A 28 -0.47 -22.76 -1.77
N THR A 29 -0.53 -22.92 -0.45
CA THR A 29 -0.90 -24.20 0.21
C THR A 29 -2.38 -24.56 0.10
N ARG A 30 -3.19 -23.76 -0.61
CA ARG A 30 -4.62 -24.01 -0.84
C ARG A 30 -4.88 -24.69 -2.17
N GLN A 31 -3.89 -24.77 -3.06
CA GLN A 31 -4.05 -25.47 -4.32
C GLN A 31 -4.34 -26.95 -4.06
N GLY A 32 -5.48 -27.40 -4.56
CA GLY A 32 -5.95 -28.78 -4.46
C GLY A 32 -5.67 -29.59 -5.72
N LEU A 33 -6.27 -30.77 -5.80
CA LEU A 33 -6.16 -31.65 -6.95
C LEU A 33 -6.80 -31.02 -8.20
N ASN A 34 -6.30 -31.43 -9.37
CA ASN A 34 -6.79 -30.99 -10.67
C ASN A 34 -6.94 -29.46 -10.79
N SER A 35 -6.03 -28.72 -10.17
CA SER A 35 -6.08 -27.27 -10.10
C SER A 35 -4.80 -26.64 -10.63
N LYS A 36 -4.92 -25.43 -11.17
CA LYS A 36 -3.79 -24.59 -11.58
C LYS A 36 -3.90 -23.25 -10.89
N MET A 37 -2.76 -22.70 -10.47
CA MET A 37 -2.67 -21.38 -9.88
C MET A 37 -1.72 -20.52 -10.71
N VAL A 38 -2.16 -19.30 -11.00
CA VAL A 38 -1.33 -18.25 -11.58
C VAL A 38 -1.24 -17.15 -10.55
N VAL A 39 -0.02 -16.76 -10.21
CA VAL A 39 0.26 -15.64 -9.30
C VAL A 39 0.90 -14.55 -10.12
N ASN A 40 0.32 -13.36 -10.12
CA ASN A 40 0.85 -12.20 -10.81
C ASN A 40 1.07 -11.04 -9.84
N GLY A 41 2.00 -10.16 -10.21
CA GLY A 41 2.32 -8.96 -9.46
C GLY A 41 3.52 -8.25 -10.04
N ASP A 42 3.72 -7.01 -9.60
CA ASP A 42 4.83 -6.15 -10.01
C ASP A 42 5.74 -5.87 -8.80
N ILE A 43 6.97 -6.40 -8.85
CA ILE A 43 7.96 -6.23 -7.78
C ILE A 43 8.38 -4.77 -7.57
N THR A 44 8.13 -3.87 -8.53
CA THR A 44 8.48 -2.45 -8.43
C THR A 44 7.41 -1.63 -7.69
N GLN A 45 6.20 -2.18 -7.52
CA GLN A 45 5.05 -1.49 -6.94
C GLN A 45 4.59 -2.14 -5.61
N ILE A 46 5.55 -2.43 -4.73
CA ILE A 46 5.26 -3.02 -3.41
C ILE A 46 4.69 -1.93 -2.48
N ASP A 47 3.43 -2.09 -2.09
CA ASP A 47 2.75 -1.21 -1.15
C ASP A 47 2.52 -1.92 0.20
N LEU A 48 3.62 -2.21 0.91
CA LEU A 48 3.58 -2.84 2.22
C LEU A 48 4.00 -1.87 3.34
N PRO A 49 3.22 -1.77 4.43
CA PRO A 49 3.60 -0.93 5.56
C PRO A 49 4.88 -1.45 6.22
N ASN A 50 5.74 -0.53 6.64
CA ASN A 50 6.97 -0.78 7.42
C ASN A 50 8.07 -1.57 6.70
N GLY A 51 8.16 -1.52 5.36
CA GLY A 51 9.25 -2.14 4.61
C GLY A 51 9.31 -3.66 4.78
N ARG A 52 8.18 -4.31 5.12
CA ARG A 52 8.10 -5.76 5.21
C ARG A 52 8.43 -6.36 3.85
N ARG A 53 9.17 -7.47 3.85
CA ARG A 53 9.47 -8.22 2.63
C ARG A 53 8.16 -8.65 1.97
N SER A 54 8.05 -8.42 0.67
CA SER A 54 6.93 -8.91 -0.12
C SER A 54 6.92 -10.44 -0.17
N GLY A 55 5.73 -11.02 -0.03
CA GLY A 55 5.50 -12.45 -0.21
C GLY A 55 5.79 -12.91 -1.63
N LEU A 56 5.65 -12.03 -2.63
CA LEU A 56 6.00 -12.34 -4.02
C LEU A 56 7.52 -12.55 -4.16
N ILE A 57 8.33 -11.63 -3.65
CA ILE A 57 9.79 -11.76 -3.66
C ILE A 57 10.23 -12.99 -2.88
N ASP A 58 9.65 -13.21 -1.70
CA ASP A 58 9.95 -14.38 -0.87
C ASP A 58 9.64 -15.70 -1.61
N ALA A 59 8.50 -15.77 -2.31
CA ALA A 59 8.13 -16.94 -3.09
C ALA A 59 9.06 -17.20 -4.30
N LEU A 60 9.54 -16.15 -4.98
CA LEU A 60 10.53 -16.30 -6.05
C LEU A 60 11.80 -17.00 -5.55
N ASP A 61 12.27 -16.63 -4.36
CA ASP A 61 13.48 -17.20 -3.77
C ASP A 61 13.25 -18.61 -3.21
N VAL A 62 12.14 -18.82 -2.48
CA VAL A 62 11.84 -20.08 -1.78
C VAL A 62 11.41 -21.19 -2.74
N LEU A 63 10.67 -20.86 -3.80
CA LEU A 63 10.11 -21.84 -4.73
C LEU A 63 11.03 -22.09 -5.93
N LYS A 64 12.25 -21.55 -5.91
CA LYS A 64 13.24 -21.75 -6.96
C LYS A 64 13.62 -23.23 -7.07
N GLY A 65 13.35 -23.83 -8.23
CA GLY A 65 13.67 -25.24 -8.50
C GLY A 65 12.62 -26.24 -8.00
N VAL A 66 11.47 -25.79 -7.51
CA VAL A 66 10.35 -26.67 -7.18
C VAL A 66 9.70 -27.18 -8.46
N GLU A 67 9.58 -28.50 -8.59
CA GLU A 67 8.93 -29.13 -9.74
C GLU A 67 7.46 -28.70 -9.87
N GLY A 68 7.03 -28.42 -11.09
CA GLY A 68 5.65 -27.99 -11.38
C GLY A 68 5.40 -26.49 -11.17
N ILE A 69 6.39 -25.72 -10.73
CA ILE A 69 6.34 -24.25 -10.64
C ILE A 69 7.21 -23.65 -11.75
N SER A 70 6.73 -22.59 -12.38
CA SER A 70 7.46 -21.86 -13.41
C SER A 70 7.29 -20.36 -13.18
N PHE A 71 8.37 -19.62 -13.40
CA PHE A 71 8.39 -18.17 -13.29
C PHE A 71 8.43 -17.57 -14.68
N VAL A 72 7.48 -16.70 -14.98
CA VAL A 72 7.40 -15.96 -16.24
C VAL A 72 7.54 -14.49 -15.90
N GLN A 73 8.61 -13.86 -16.39
CA GLN A 73 8.87 -12.45 -16.19
C GLN A 73 8.57 -11.71 -17.50
N PHE A 74 7.73 -10.70 -17.41
CA PHE A 74 7.46 -9.78 -18.51
C PHE A 74 8.40 -8.57 -18.43
N ASP A 75 8.75 -8.04 -19.59
CA ASP A 75 9.52 -6.79 -19.71
C ASP A 75 8.68 -5.69 -20.37
N ASP A 76 9.25 -4.49 -20.51
CA ASP A 76 8.55 -3.35 -21.12
C ASP A 76 8.11 -3.60 -22.57
N LYS A 77 8.71 -4.56 -23.28
CA LYS A 77 8.34 -4.91 -24.66
C LYS A 77 7.05 -5.72 -24.71
N ASP A 78 6.69 -6.40 -23.63
CA ASP A 78 5.45 -7.16 -23.51
C ASP A 78 4.23 -6.25 -23.23
N VAL A 79 4.47 -4.97 -22.92
CA VAL A 79 3.43 -4.01 -22.55
C VAL A 79 2.80 -3.36 -23.78
N VAL A 80 1.70 -3.95 -24.26
CA VAL A 80 0.91 -3.39 -25.37
C VAL A 80 -0.14 -2.40 -24.83
N ARG A 81 0.13 -1.10 -24.98
CA ARG A 81 -0.80 -0.01 -24.62
C ARG A 81 -1.44 0.60 -25.85
N HIS A 82 -2.71 0.99 -25.72
CA HIS A 82 -3.41 1.74 -26.77
C HIS A 82 -2.66 3.03 -27.14
N ALA A 83 -2.65 3.40 -28.43
CA ALA A 83 -1.90 4.56 -28.93
C ALA A 83 -2.27 5.88 -28.24
N LEU A 84 -3.52 6.01 -27.76
CA LEU A 84 -3.93 7.15 -26.93
C LEU A 84 -3.22 7.18 -25.58
N VAL A 85 -3.13 6.04 -24.89
CA VAL A 85 -2.46 5.95 -23.58
C VAL A 85 -0.99 6.32 -23.71
N GLN A 86 -0.32 5.84 -24.76
CA GLN A 86 1.07 6.23 -25.04
C GLN A 86 1.22 7.75 -25.26
N ARG A 87 0.30 8.37 -26.00
CA ARG A 87 0.29 9.83 -26.20
C ARG A 87 0.07 10.59 -24.90
N ILE A 88 -0.80 10.07 -24.03
CA ILE A 88 -1.06 10.65 -22.70
C ILE A 88 0.21 10.57 -21.84
N VAL A 89 0.83 9.39 -21.73
CA VAL A 89 2.07 9.19 -20.96
C VAL A 89 3.16 10.15 -21.44
N LYS A 90 3.41 10.23 -22.76
CA LYS A 90 4.37 11.18 -23.36
C LYS A 90 4.02 12.66 -23.12
N ALA A 91 2.75 13.00 -22.93
CA ALA A 91 2.35 14.37 -22.60
C ALA A 91 2.71 14.69 -21.15
N TYR A 92 2.47 13.76 -20.21
CA TYR A 92 2.86 13.89 -18.80
C TYR A 92 4.38 13.89 -18.60
N GLU A 93 5.13 13.06 -19.32
CA GLU A 93 6.60 13.06 -19.29
C GLU A 93 7.15 14.43 -19.68
N ARG A 94 6.72 14.99 -20.82
CA ARG A 94 7.11 16.34 -21.28
C ARG A 94 6.73 17.43 -20.28
N TYR A 95 5.56 17.31 -19.65
CA TYR A 95 5.14 18.25 -18.62
C TYR A 95 6.05 18.20 -17.40
N ASN A 96 6.38 17.00 -16.90
CA ASN A 96 7.30 16.83 -15.77
C ASN A 96 8.71 17.37 -16.07
N ASP A 97 9.22 17.15 -17.29
CA ASP A 97 10.51 17.70 -17.72
C ASP A 97 10.51 19.23 -17.77
N THR A 98 9.41 19.83 -18.20
CA THR A 98 9.28 21.30 -18.34
C THR A 98 9.04 21.99 -17.00
N VAL A 99 8.33 21.34 -16.08
CA VAL A 99 7.97 21.90 -14.77
C VAL A 99 9.06 21.67 -13.72
N GLY A 100 9.99 20.74 -13.97
CA GLY A 100 11.03 20.36 -13.02
C GLY A 100 10.46 19.63 -11.79
N ALA A 101 11.29 18.86 -11.09
CA ALA A 101 10.93 18.03 -9.94
C ALA A 101 10.39 18.78 -8.67
N GLY A 102 9.85 20.00 -8.82
CA GLY A 102 9.56 20.94 -7.74
C GLY A 102 8.10 21.25 -7.46
N ARG A 103 7.12 20.66 -8.17
CA ARG A 103 5.70 20.80 -7.79
C ARG A 103 4.98 19.47 -7.92
N GLN A 104 5.14 18.62 -6.91
CA GLN A 104 4.02 17.77 -6.53
C GLN A 104 2.82 18.70 -6.37
N LEU A 105 1.79 18.49 -7.19
CA LEU A 105 0.56 19.28 -7.23
C LEU A 105 -0.17 19.11 -5.89
N THR A 106 0.30 19.79 -4.84
CA THR A 106 -0.51 20.08 -3.67
C THR A 106 -1.57 21.06 -4.14
N LEU A 107 -2.69 20.53 -4.63
CA LEU A 107 -3.94 21.26 -4.75
C LEU A 107 -4.31 21.72 -3.33
N LYS A 108 -3.76 22.87 -2.90
CA LYS A 108 -4.30 23.63 -1.79
C LYS A 108 -5.65 24.15 -2.26
N LEU A 109 -6.69 23.38 -1.99
CA LEU A 109 -8.04 23.91 -1.87
C LEU A 109 -7.95 25.03 -0.84
N THR A 110 -7.87 26.26 -1.33
CA THR A 110 -7.97 27.43 -0.47
C THR A 110 -9.46 27.56 -0.19
N GLU A 111 -9.88 27.10 0.99
CA GLU A 111 -11.22 27.42 1.46
C GLU A 111 -11.32 28.94 1.60
N PRO A 112 -12.34 29.58 1.00
CA PRO A 112 -12.52 31.01 1.17
C PRO A 112 -12.85 31.28 2.64
N THR A 113 -12.02 32.07 3.31
CA THR A 113 -12.34 32.65 4.62
C THR A 113 -13.65 33.45 4.50
N PRO A 114 -14.68 33.17 5.32
CA PRO A 114 -15.80 34.08 5.43
C PRO A 114 -15.36 35.31 6.22
N ASP A 115 -15.54 36.48 5.61
CA ASP A 115 -15.33 37.79 6.22
C ASP A 115 -16.08 37.94 7.54
N SER A 116 -15.40 38.62 8.46
CA SER A 116 -15.90 39.00 9.77
C SER A 116 -17.09 39.97 9.69
N SER A 117 -18.17 39.68 10.45
CA SER A 117 -19.02 40.75 11.00
C SER A 117 -19.77 40.32 12.27
N ASN A 118 -19.51 41.08 13.35
CA ASN A 118 -20.39 41.45 14.47
C ASN A 118 -20.46 40.61 15.77
N ALA A 119 -19.72 41.12 16.77
CA ALA A 119 -20.22 41.85 17.96
C ALA A 119 -20.67 41.12 19.25
N ASN A 120 -20.16 41.67 20.36
CA ASN A 120 -20.50 41.56 21.80
C ASN A 120 -20.15 40.24 22.51
N GLY A 121 -19.59 40.19 23.72
CA GLY A 121 -19.35 41.20 24.78
C GLY A 121 -19.50 40.51 26.16
N ASN A 122 -18.72 40.96 27.16
CA ASN A 122 -18.63 40.52 28.57
C ASN A 122 -17.81 39.24 28.85
N GLY A 123 -16.97 39.13 29.88
CA GLY A 123 -16.62 40.01 31.00
C GLY A 123 -15.95 39.16 32.10
N ASP A 124 -14.84 39.67 32.65
CA ASP A 124 -14.28 39.49 34.00
C ASP A 124 -14.06 38.11 34.64
N GLY A 125 -12.84 37.89 35.15
CA GLY A 125 -12.56 36.90 36.21
C GLY A 125 -11.09 36.46 36.32
N LYS A 126 -10.34 37.08 37.24
CA LYS A 126 -8.96 36.72 37.63
C LYS A 126 -8.87 35.30 38.25
N PRO A 127 -7.65 34.71 38.34
CA PRO A 127 -7.40 33.30 38.68
C PRO A 127 -7.12 33.09 40.17
N GLU A 128 -7.45 31.91 40.73
CA GLU A 128 -6.72 31.33 41.88
C GLU A 128 -7.22 29.92 42.30
N ALA A 129 -6.31 29.21 42.99
CA ALA A 129 -6.46 27.99 43.82
C ALA A 129 -6.23 26.62 43.16
N VAL A 130 -5.52 25.63 43.74
CA VAL A 130 -4.54 25.49 44.84
C VAL A 130 -4.09 24.01 44.83
N ALA A 131 -2.81 23.76 45.14
CA ALA A 131 -2.13 22.58 45.72
C ALA A 131 -2.48 21.11 45.37
N SER A 132 -1.40 20.37 45.09
CA SER A 132 -1.13 18.91 45.10
C SER A 132 -1.33 18.22 46.47
N PRO A 133 -0.81 17.00 46.77
CA PRO A 133 -0.49 15.78 45.98
C PRO A 133 -0.99 14.47 46.67
N ALA A 134 -0.80 13.28 46.06
CA ALA A 134 -0.54 12.06 46.84
C ALA A 134 0.28 11.02 46.04
N PRO A 135 1.19 10.26 46.69
CA PRO A 135 2.17 9.37 46.07
C PRO A 135 1.73 7.90 46.10
N ASP A 136 2.37 7.01 45.32
CA ASP A 136 2.98 5.82 45.93
C ASP A 136 3.99 5.12 45.03
N THR A 137 4.97 4.51 45.67
CA THR A 137 6.23 4.03 45.12
C THR A 137 6.31 2.51 45.33
N ALA A 138 6.62 1.75 44.27
CA ALA A 138 7.32 0.45 44.31
C ALA A 138 6.55 -0.75 44.99
N PRO A 139 6.98 -2.02 44.82
CA PRO A 139 8.27 -2.48 44.30
C PRO A 139 8.25 -3.56 43.20
N GLN A 140 9.45 -3.70 42.63
CA GLN A 140 9.89 -4.76 41.73
C GLN A 140 9.95 -6.12 42.44
N ALA A 141 9.64 -7.17 41.69
CA ALA A 141 10.19 -8.52 41.82
C ALA A 141 10.25 -9.14 40.42
#